data_AF-A0A0M9DTA7-F1
#
_entry.id   AF-A0A0M9DTA7-F1
#
_cell.length_a   1.000
_cell.length_b   1.000
_cell.length_c   1.000
_cell.angle_alpha   90.00
_cell.angle_beta   90.00
_cell.angle_gamma   90.00
#
_symmetry.space_group_name_H-M   'P 1'
#
loop_
_entity.id
_entity.type
_entity.pdbx_description
1 polymer ?
#
loop_
_entity_poly.entity_id
_entity_poly.type
_entity_poly.pdbx_seq_one_letter_code
_entity_poly.pdbx_strand_id
1 'polypeptide(L)' 'MKNMQKNSLILFILGIVAFSLSFIIHHYSPLSDFSNGLFKGTSIGLIILSIIVSQKNRKRLATIRTK' A
#
# COMPACT_ATOMS: atom_id res chain seq x y z
N MET A 1 3.37 -11.67 10.54
CA MET A 1 2.57 -11.48 9.29
C MET A 1 1.64 -12.67 8.95
N LYS A 2 1.28 -13.54 9.90
CA LYS A 2 0.78 -14.91 9.61
C LYS A 2 -0.69 -15.05 9.12
N ASN A 3 -1.36 -13.96 8.76
CA ASN A 3 -2.68 -14.03 8.07
C ASN A 3 -3.07 -12.66 7.48
N MET A 4 -2.26 -12.13 6.55
CA MET A 4 -2.74 -11.06 5.67
C MET A 4 -3.53 -11.69 4.53
N GLN A 5 -4.75 -11.20 4.30
CA GLN A 5 -5.55 -11.64 3.16
C GLN A 5 -4.82 -11.28 1.86
N LYS A 6 -4.89 -12.18 0.87
CA LYS A 6 -4.16 -12.08 -0.41
C LYS A 6 -4.30 -10.69 -1.05
N ASN A 7 -5.51 -10.12 -1.05
CA ASN A 7 -5.77 -8.81 -1.64
C ASN A 7 -5.03 -7.66 -0.91
N SER A 8 -5.02 -7.67 0.43
CA SER A 8 -4.30 -6.67 1.22
C SER A 8 -2.79 -6.82 1.04
N LEU A 9 -2.28 -8.04 0.91
CA LEU A 9 -0.88 -8.29 0.67
C LEU A 9 -0.44 -7.81 -0.73
N ILE A 10 -1.28 -7.99 -1.75
CA ILE A 10 -1.05 -7.45 -3.11
C ILE A 10 -0.98 -5.91 -3.08
N LEU A 11 -1.93 -5.25 -2.41
CA LEU A 11 -1.94 -3.79 -2.25
C LEU A 11 -0.67 -3.28 -1.56
N PHE A 12 -0.21 -4.00 -0.53
CA PHE A 12 1.02 -3.65 0.20
C PHE A 12 2.26 -3.78 -0.69
N ILE A 13 2.38 -4.88 -1.43
CA ILE A 13 3.49 -5.11 -2.36
C ILE A 13 3.48 -4.04 -3.46
N LEU A 14 2.31 -3.74 -4.05
CA LEU A 14 2.19 -2.70 -5.06
C LEU A 14 2.63 -1.33 -4.54
N GLY A 15 2.25 -0.97 -3.31
CA GLY A 15 2.69 0.27 -2.69
C GLY A 15 4.21 0.34 -2.48
N ILE A 16 4.85 -0.75 -2.04
CA ILE A 16 6.31 -0.82 -1.90
C ILE A 16 7.01 -0.71 -3.24
N VAL A 17 6.55 -1.48 -4.24
CA VAL A 17 7.14 -1.48 -5.58
C VAL A 17 7.02 -0.10 -6.22
N ALA A 18 5.84 0.53 -6.15
CA ALA A 18 5.63 1.89 -6.63
C ALA A 18 6.54 2.90 -5.92
N PHE A 19 6.71 2.78 -4.59
CA PHE A 19 7.61 3.63 -3.83
C PHE A 19 9.06 3.46 -4.28
N SER A 20 9.53 2.23 -4.43
CA SER A 20 10.89 1.94 -4.92
C SER A 20 11.11 2.44 -6.35
N LEU A 21 10.13 2.27 -7.24
CA LEU A 21 10.20 2.84 -8.59
C LEU A 21 10.27 4.36 -8.57
N SER A 22 9.56 5.03 -7.65
CA SER A 22 9.61 6.49 -7.56
C SER A 22 11.03 7.00 -7.29
N PHE A 23 11.84 6.27 -6.51
CA PHE A 23 13.25 6.60 -6.28
C PHE A 23 14.10 6.42 -7.53
N ILE A 24 13.90 5.32 -8.26
CA ILE A 24 14.64 5.03 -9.48
C ILE A 24 14.32 6.08 -10.54
N ILE A 25 13.03 6.33 -10.79
CA ILE A 25 12.60 7.29 -11.81
C ILE A 25 13.11 8.69 -11.47
N HIS A 26 13.06 9.12 -10.21
CA HIS A 26 13.59 10.41 -9.79
C HIS A 26 15.09 10.56 -9.99
N HIS A 27 15.85 9.46 -9.98
CA HIS A 27 17.29 9.49 -10.25
C HIS A 27 17.59 9.72 -11.74
N TYR A 28 16.80 9.09 -12.63
CA TYR A 28 17.05 9.14 -14.08
C TYR A 28 16.26 10.21 -14.83
N SER A 29 15.19 10.73 -14.25
CA SER A 29 14.40 11.81 -14.83
C SER A 29 14.05 12.83 -13.75
N PRO A 30 14.48 14.10 -13.91
CA PRO A 30 14.05 15.17 -13.04
C PRO A 30 12.56 15.43 -13.29
N LEU A 31 11.73 14.73 -12.52
CA LEU A 31 10.28 14.94 -12.49
C LEU A 31 9.98 16.28 -11.83
N SER A 32 8.89 16.93 -12.26
CA SER A 32 8.37 18.10 -11.55
C SER A 32 8.03 17.75 -10.10
N ASP A 33 8.18 18.70 -9.19
CA ASP A 33 7.89 18.52 -7.76
C ASP A 33 6.49 17.97 -7.52
N PHE A 34 5.52 18.41 -8.33
CA PHE A 34 4.16 17.91 -8.32
C PHE A 34 4.07 16.42 -8.65
N SER A 35 4.73 15.97 -9.73
CA SER A 35 4.72 14.56 -10.13
C SER A 35 5.42 13.68 -9.09
N ASN A 36 6.55 14.15 -8.54
CA ASN A 36 7.29 13.47 -7.48
C ASN A 36 6.42 13.31 -6.21
N GLY A 37 5.72 14.38 -5.82
CA GLY A 37 4.77 14.38 -4.72
C GLY A 37 3.62 13.39 -4.95
N LEU A 38 3.05 13.36 -6.16
CA LEU A 38 2.01 12.41 -6.53
C LEU A 38 2.49 10.95 -6.45
N PHE A 39 3.66 10.62 -7.00
CA PHE A 39 4.18 9.25 -6.97
C PHE A 39 4.47 8.77 -5.54
N LYS A 40 5.11 9.61 -4.72
CA LYS A 40 5.39 9.26 -3.32
C LYS A 40 4.10 9.18 -2.50
N GLY A 41 3.20 10.13 -2.68
CA GLY A 41 1.92 10.19 -1.98
C GLY A 41 1.01 9.00 -2.29
N THR A 42 0.88 8.64 -3.58
CA THR A 42 0.09 7.46 -4.00
C THR A 42 0.69 6.16 -3.46
N SER A 43 2.01 6.01 -3.48
CA SER A 43 2.71 4.84 -2.94
C SER A 43 2.46 4.67 -1.44
N ILE A 44 2.60 5.76 -0.66
CA ILE A 44 2.31 5.77 0.78
C ILE A 44 0.82 5.50 1.02
N GLY A 45 -0.05 6.09 0.22
CA GLY A 45 -1.51 5.87 0.28
C GLY A 45 -1.88 4.40 0.08
N LEU A 46 -1.26 3.71 -0.88
CA LEU A 46 -1.46 2.27 -1.11
C LEU A 46 -1.02 1.43 0.07
N ILE A 47 0.14 1.76 0.67
CA ILE A 47 0.64 1.08 1.86
C ILE A 47 -0.35 1.24 3.02
N ILE A 48 -0.81 2.46 3.31
CA ILE A 48 -1.78 2.73 4.38
C ILE A 48 -3.11 2.02 4.10
N LEU A 49 -3.62 2.11 2.88
CA LEU A 49 -4.86 1.46 2.47
C LEU A 49 -4.79 -0.06 2.67
N SER A 50 -3.65 -0.67 2.33
CA SER A 50 -3.43 -2.11 2.52
C SER A 50 -3.55 -2.51 4.00
N ILE A 51 -3.05 -1.68 4.91
CA ILE A 51 -3.11 -1.90 6.36
C ILE A 51 -4.55 -1.76 6.85
N ILE A 52 -5.25 -0.70 6.43
CA ILE A 52 -6.65 -0.47 6.81
C ILE A 52 -7.54 -1.63 6.35
N VAL A 53 -7.40 -2.06 5.09
CA VAL A 53 -8.14 -3.20 4.53
C VAL A 53 -7.84 -4.48 5.32
N SER A 54 -6.56 -4.72 5.65
CA SER A 54 -6.15 -5.87 6.48
C SER A 54 -6.86 -5.87 7.83
N GLN A 55 -6.90 -4.72 8.51
CA GLN A 55 -7.53 -4.58 9.82
C GLN A 55 -9.06 -4.75 9.75
N LYS A 56 -9.71 -4.13 8.76
CA LYS A 56 -11.16 -4.26 8.55
C LYS A 56 -11.55 -5.73 8.35
N ASN A 57 -10.77 -6.46 7.57
CA ASN A 57 -11.05 -7.86 7.28
C ASN A 57 -10.81 -8.78 8.48
N ARG A 58 -9.82 -8.48 9.33
CA ARG A 58 -9.63 -9.18 10.61
C ARG A 58 -10.80 -8.97 11.58
N LYS A 59 -11.29 -7.72 11.70
CA LYS A 59 -12.45 -7.41 12.55
C LYS A 59 -13.71 -8.15 12.08
N ARG A 60 -13.96 -8.20 10.78
CA ARG A 60 -15.10 -8.95 10.20
C ARG A 60 -15.07 -10.44 10.53
N LEU A 61 -13.88 -11.07 10.45
CA LEU A 61 -13.71 -12.49 10.79
C LEU A 61 -13.90 -12.76 12.29
N ALA A 62 -13.47 -11.84 13.16
CA ALA A 62 -13.69 -11.96 14.61
C ALA A 62 -15.19 -11.94 14.97
N THR A 63 -15.98 -11.05 14.33
CA THR A 63 -17.42 -10.95 14.56
C THR A 63 -18.21 -12.18 14.08
N ILE A 64 -17.77 -12.83 13.00
CA ILE A 64 -18.42 -14.06 12.51
C ILE A 64 -18.16 -15.24 13.44
N ARG A 65 -17.01 -15.27 14.14
CA ARG A 65 -16.64 -16.38 15.03
C ARG A 65 -17.33 -16.33 16.40
N THR A 66 -17.94 -15.21 16.75
CA THR A 66 -18.67 -14.99 18.03
C THR A 66 -20.18 -15.16 17.92
N LYS A 67 -20.70 -15.51 16.73
CA LYS A 67 -22.09 -15.89 16.48
C LYS A 67 -22.16 -17.39 16.21
#